data_AF-A0A7C2X6B4-F1
#
_entry.id   AF-A0A7C2X6B4-F1
#
_cell.length_a   1.000
_cell.length_b   1.000
_cell.length_c   1.000
_cell.angle_alpha   90.00
_cell.angle_beta   90.00
_cell.angle_gamma   90.00
#
_symmetry.space_group_name_H-M   'P 1'
#
loop_
_entity.id
_entity.type
_entity.pdbx_description
1 polymer ?
#
loop_
_entity_poly.entity_id
_entity_poly.type
_entity_poly.pdbx_seq_one_letter_code
_entity_poly.pdbx_strand_id
1 'polypeptide(L)'
;MNIRFHQLLIAGIAIWMVISPGSEYWTLQDDRLLPARYLSHWSTQVPTTRADLDLDGIEERLAVQSGQAAIFEENEIAWLSPEDWTVQQAEMVDFNQDGTTEIALIVWRPFESWPIDSYLPNGGRISSFQDISGNSCHLILVGWRRGKYQELWAGSALAEPIRSFAAADLDGDGDQELIVLEGNYSDTPGDLASALAVWEWNGFGFSLVARREGPYKFLEIVSYGSQYPLILTTPY
;
A
#
# COMPACT_ATOMS: atom_id res chain seq x y z
N MET A 1 13.11 5.64 34.25
CA MET A 1 13.45 6.76 33.34
C MET A 1 12.17 7.01 32.54
N ASN A 2 11.43 8.06 32.90
CA ASN A 2 10.06 8.30 32.40
C ASN A 2 10.11 8.85 30.97
N ILE A 3 9.71 8.04 30.00
CA ILE A 3 9.48 8.51 28.63
C ILE A 3 8.07 9.09 28.61
N ARG A 4 7.98 10.42 28.56
CA ARG A 4 6.73 11.15 28.40
C ARG A 4 6.25 10.94 26.97
N PHE A 5 5.16 10.19 26.79
CA PHE A 5 4.38 10.16 25.56
C PHE A 5 3.98 11.59 25.19
N HIS A 6 4.56 12.13 24.13
CA HIS A 6 4.02 13.31 23.46
C HIS A 6 2.99 12.79 22.47
N GLN A 7 1.72 12.90 22.86
CA GLN A 7 0.61 12.89 21.93
C GLN A 7 0.78 14.10 21.00
N LEU A 8 1.45 13.91 19.86
CA LEU A 8 1.27 14.81 18.74
C LEU A 8 -0.02 14.37 18.05
N LEU A 9 -1.09 15.11 18.36
CA LEU A 9 -2.28 15.23 17.55
C LEU A 9 -1.88 15.36 16.06
N ILE A 10 -2.07 14.31 15.27
CA ILE A 10 -2.28 14.48 13.83
C ILE A 10 -3.77 14.80 13.66
N ALA A 11 -4.15 16.00 14.09
CA ALA A 11 -5.41 16.63 13.71
C ALA A 11 -5.02 17.89 12.94
N GLY A 12 -4.77 17.76 11.64
CA GLY A 12 -4.28 18.92 10.89
C GLY A 12 -3.85 18.76 9.43
N ILE A 13 -4.35 17.81 8.65
CA ILE A 13 -4.21 17.86 7.17
C ILE A 13 -5.57 17.69 6.44
N ALA A 14 -6.70 17.60 7.14
CA ALA A 14 -8.00 17.40 6.48
C ALA A 14 -8.62 18.68 5.85
N ILE A 15 -7.97 19.85 5.92
CA ILE A 15 -8.60 21.15 5.58
C ILE A 15 -7.92 21.90 4.40
N TRP A 16 -6.79 21.44 3.86
CA TRP A 16 -6.14 22.12 2.72
C TRP A 16 -6.46 21.54 1.34
N MET A 17 -7.18 20.40 1.25
CA MET A 17 -7.67 19.85 -0.03
C MET A 17 -9.09 20.31 -0.35
N VAL A 18 -9.33 21.61 -0.21
CA VAL A 18 -10.36 22.26 -1.02
C VAL A 18 -9.80 22.36 -2.45
N ILE A 19 -9.81 21.23 -3.16
CA ILE A 19 -9.58 21.08 -4.61
C ILE A 19 -8.31 21.82 -5.08
N SER A 20 -7.15 21.16 -4.97
CA SER A 20 -5.98 21.67 -5.69
C SER A 20 -6.32 21.75 -7.19
N PRO A 21 -5.97 22.85 -7.88
CA PRO A 21 -6.13 22.92 -9.33
C PRO A 21 -5.47 21.70 -9.98
N GLY A 22 -6.24 20.93 -10.75
CA GLY A 22 -5.76 19.72 -11.42
C GLY A 22 -6.01 18.41 -10.68
N SER A 23 -6.73 18.39 -9.56
CA SER A 23 -7.24 17.13 -8.98
C SER A 23 -8.07 16.35 -10.02
N GLU A 24 -7.79 15.07 -10.16
CA GLU A 24 -8.51 14.14 -11.03
C GLU A 24 -9.18 13.05 -10.18
N TYR A 25 -10.37 12.64 -10.60
CA TYR A 25 -11.15 11.60 -9.94
C TYR A 25 -11.29 10.42 -10.89
N TRP A 26 -11.16 9.21 -10.37
CA TRP A 26 -11.30 7.98 -11.14
C TRP A 26 -12.27 7.02 -10.48
N THR A 27 -13.03 6.33 -11.31
CA THR A 27 -13.83 5.16 -10.92
C THR A 27 -13.31 3.97 -11.70
N LEU A 28 -13.37 2.78 -11.10
CA LEU A 28 -13.21 1.53 -11.80
C LEU A 28 -14.55 1.14 -12.42
N GLN A 29 -14.56 0.80 -13.71
CA GLN A 29 -15.73 0.24 -14.40
C GLN A 29 -15.27 -0.63 -15.56
N ASP A 30 -15.74 -1.87 -15.62
CA ASP A 30 -15.39 -2.85 -16.66
C ASP A 30 -13.85 -2.94 -16.85
N ASP A 31 -13.13 -3.11 -15.75
CA ASP A 31 -11.65 -3.18 -15.68
C ASP A 31 -10.93 -1.95 -16.25
N ARG A 32 -11.56 -0.77 -16.16
CA ARG A 32 -11.00 0.48 -16.68
C ARG A 32 -11.14 1.63 -15.71
N LEU A 33 -10.08 2.43 -15.62
CA LEU A 33 -10.07 3.72 -14.93
C LEU A 33 -10.72 4.79 -15.81
N LEU A 34 -11.95 5.16 -15.46
CA LEU A 34 -12.71 6.20 -16.15
C LEU A 34 -12.69 7.51 -15.33
N PRO A 35 -12.59 8.67 -16.00
CA PRO A 35 -12.73 9.95 -15.30
C PRO A 35 -14.09 10.06 -14.62
N ALA A 36 -14.09 10.32 -13.33
CA ALA A 36 -15.27 10.63 -12.54
C ALA A 36 -15.41 12.15 -12.37
N ARG A 37 -16.62 12.62 -12.03
CA ARG A 37 -16.88 14.04 -11.79
C ARG A 37 -16.86 14.34 -10.31
N TYR A 38 -16.33 15.53 -9.99
CA TYR A 38 -16.48 16.14 -8.68
C TYR A 38 -17.97 16.25 -8.31
N LEU A 39 -18.35 15.68 -7.16
CA LEU A 39 -19.65 15.85 -6.52
C LEU A 39 -19.40 16.50 -5.16
N SER A 40 -20.16 17.52 -4.79
CA SER A 40 -19.96 18.17 -3.50
C SER A 40 -20.21 17.20 -2.33
N HIS A 41 -19.33 17.20 -1.32
CA HIS A 41 -19.38 16.52 0.00
C HIS A 41 -18.75 15.11 0.08
N TRP A 42 -17.43 15.01 0.24
CA TRP A 42 -16.74 13.74 0.49
C TRP A 42 -16.10 13.65 1.86
N SER A 43 -15.78 12.41 2.23
CA SER A 43 -14.79 12.07 3.25
C SER A 43 -13.66 11.29 2.62
N THR A 44 -12.42 11.67 2.91
CA THR A 44 -11.24 10.85 2.64
C THR A 44 -11.30 9.60 3.52
N GLN A 45 -11.08 8.43 2.93
CA GLN A 45 -10.86 7.20 3.68
C GLN A 45 -9.48 7.27 4.31
N VAL A 46 -9.43 7.01 5.62
CA VAL A 46 -8.17 6.99 6.38
C VAL A 46 -7.66 5.56 6.36
N PRO A 47 -6.37 5.33 6.06
CA PRO A 47 -5.80 3.98 6.10
C PRO A 47 -6.05 3.31 7.45
N THR A 48 -6.46 2.05 7.41
CA THR A 48 -6.74 1.30 8.64
C THR A 48 -5.43 0.99 9.36
N THR A 49 -5.35 1.37 10.64
CA THR A 49 -4.15 1.17 11.49
C THR A 49 -4.46 0.43 12.79
N ARG A 50 -5.69 -0.05 12.92
CA ARG A 50 -6.14 -0.90 14.03
C ARG A 50 -7.05 -2.00 13.51
N ALA A 51 -6.81 -3.22 13.98
CA ALA A 51 -7.59 -4.41 13.68
C ALA A 51 -7.19 -5.49 14.69
N ASP A 52 -8.10 -6.43 14.95
CA ASP A 52 -7.82 -7.67 15.68
C ASP A 52 -7.18 -8.67 14.69
N LEU A 53 -5.84 -8.68 14.64
CA LEU A 53 -5.05 -9.41 13.65
C LEU A 53 -4.88 -10.89 14.01
N ASP A 54 -5.02 -11.25 15.29
CA ASP A 54 -4.86 -12.61 15.78
C ASP A 54 -6.17 -13.28 16.26
N LEU A 55 -7.27 -12.54 16.20
CA LEU A 55 -8.64 -12.94 16.53
C LEU A 55 -8.84 -13.28 18.01
N ASP A 56 -8.10 -12.61 18.91
CA ASP A 56 -8.24 -12.76 20.35
C ASP A 56 -9.30 -11.82 20.98
N GLY A 57 -9.84 -10.89 20.18
CA GLY A 57 -10.83 -9.89 20.58
C GLY A 57 -10.25 -8.55 21.03
N ILE A 58 -8.93 -8.36 20.96
CA ILE A 58 -8.21 -7.12 21.23
C ILE A 58 -7.68 -6.57 19.89
N GLU A 59 -7.82 -5.26 19.66
CA GLU A 59 -7.25 -4.66 18.46
C GLU A 59 -5.76 -4.35 18.66
N GLU A 60 -4.92 -4.82 17.75
CA GLU A 60 -3.56 -4.34 17.59
C GLU A 60 -3.52 -2.98 16.93
N ARG A 61 -2.38 -2.30 17.07
CA ARG A 61 -2.10 -1.04 16.39
C ARG A 61 -0.86 -1.16 15.52
N LEU A 62 -0.99 -0.70 14.28
CA LEU A 62 0.12 -0.54 13.34
C LEU A 62 0.74 0.85 13.48
N ALA A 63 2.06 0.94 13.40
CA ALA A 63 2.75 2.21 13.20
C ALA A 63 3.98 2.04 12.30
N VAL A 64 4.25 3.04 11.48
CA VAL A 64 5.51 3.17 10.73
C VAL A 64 6.28 4.36 11.28
N GLN A 65 7.53 4.12 11.71
CA GLN A 65 8.41 5.18 12.23
C GLN A 65 9.83 4.96 11.70
N SER A 66 10.43 6.02 11.14
CA SER A 66 11.80 6.01 10.64
C SER A 66 12.11 4.86 9.67
N GLY A 67 11.14 4.47 8.83
CA GLY A 67 11.29 3.38 7.87
C GLY A 67 11.07 1.98 8.43
N GLN A 68 10.58 1.83 9.67
CA GLN A 68 10.30 0.53 10.27
C GLN A 68 8.81 0.42 10.64
N ALA A 69 8.20 -0.72 10.34
CA ALA A 69 6.83 -1.02 10.77
C ALA A 69 6.84 -1.79 12.10
N ALA A 70 5.91 -1.44 12.98
CA ALA A 70 5.72 -2.11 14.26
C ALA A 70 4.23 -2.40 14.50
N ILE A 71 3.96 -3.59 15.03
CA ILE A 71 2.64 -3.99 15.55
C ILE A 71 2.71 -3.89 17.07
N PHE A 72 1.74 -3.21 17.64
CA PHE A 72 1.60 -3.06 19.08
C PHE A 72 0.36 -3.81 19.55
N GLU A 73 0.56 -4.72 20.50
CA GLU A 73 -0.50 -5.28 21.33
C GLU A 73 -0.51 -4.45 22.62
N GLU A 74 -1.61 -3.74 22.86
CA GLU A 74 -1.70 -2.67 23.86
C GLU A 74 -0.55 -1.62 23.74
N ASN A 75 0.50 -1.75 24.57
CA ASN A 75 1.67 -0.85 24.60
C ASN A 75 3.01 -1.59 24.37
N GLU A 76 2.98 -2.90 24.15
CA GLU A 76 4.17 -3.71 23.89
C GLU A 76 4.32 -3.95 22.38
N ILE A 77 5.56 -4.09 21.92
CA ILE A 77 5.85 -4.41 20.51
C ILE A 77 5.66 -5.92 20.32
N ALA A 78 4.62 -6.31 19.62
CA ALA A 78 4.34 -7.71 19.28
C ALA A 78 5.13 -8.17 18.04
N TRP A 79 5.41 -7.24 17.12
CA TRP A 79 6.23 -7.49 15.94
C TRP A 79 6.92 -6.21 15.44
N LEU A 80 8.08 -6.38 14.83
CA LEU A 80 8.87 -5.33 14.22
C LEU A 80 9.37 -5.81 12.85
N SER A 81 9.31 -4.96 11.83
CA SER A 81 9.88 -5.30 10.52
C SER A 81 11.41 -5.45 10.62
N PRO A 82 12.01 -6.32 9.79
CA PRO A 82 13.47 -6.49 9.73
C PRO A 82 14.23 -5.17 9.60
N GLU A 83 15.44 -5.12 10.16
CA GLU A 83 16.27 -3.90 10.19
C GLU A 83 16.83 -3.49 8.82
N ASP A 84 16.96 -4.45 7.91
CA ASP A 84 17.40 -4.24 6.53
C ASP A 84 16.26 -3.83 5.59
N TRP A 85 15.05 -3.68 6.12
CA TRP A 85 13.90 -3.15 5.40
C TRP A 85 13.75 -1.65 5.64
N THR A 86 13.34 -0.95 4.59
CA THR A 86 12.78 0.40 4.67
C THR A 86 11.31 0.33 4.25
N VAL A 87 10.42 0.33 5.24
CA VAL A 87 8.97 0.39 5.05
C VAL A 87 8.57 1.83 4.71
N GLN A 88 8.02 2.00 3.52
CA GLN A 88 7.57 3.31 3.02
C GLN A 88 6.13 3.61 3.43
N GLN A 89 5.26 2.60 3.39
CA GLN A 89 3.86 2.70 3.75
C GLN A 89 3.37 1.36 4.29
N ALA A 90 2.40 1.41 5.20
CA ALA A 90 1.74 0.24 5.76
C ALA A 90 0.24 0.51 6.01
N GLU A 91 -0.60 -0.49 5.80
CA GLU A 91 -2.04 -0.45 6.08
C GLU A 91 -2.52 -1.84 6.53
N MET A 92 -3.54 -1.88 7.40
CA MET A 92 -4.23 -3.12 7.77
C MET A 92 -5.40 -3.37 6.82
N VAL A 93 -5.37 -4.48 6.08
CA VAL A 93 -6.32 -4.81 5.01
C VAL A 93 -6.36 -6.33 4.80
N ASP A 94 -7.50 -6.88 4.38
CA ASP A 94 -7.62 -8.27 3.91
C ASP A 94 -7.49 -8.29 2.38
N PHE A 95 -6.25 -8.25 1.88
CA PHE A 95 -6.00 -8.34 0.44
C PHE A 95 -5.99 -9.78 -0.04
N ASN A 96 -5.62 -10.73 0.81
CA ASN A 96 -5.57 -12.13 0.40
C ASN A 96 -6.96 -12.81 0.36
N GLN A 97 -8.01 -12.08 0.79
CA GLN A 97 -9.42 -12.46 0.78
C GLN A 97 -9.69 -13.74 1.59
N ASP A 98 -8.98 -13.93 2.71
CA ASP A 98 -9.16 -15.07 3.60
C ASP A 98 -10.13 -14.80 4.76
N GLY A 99 -10.65 -13.57 4.85
CA GLY A 99 -11.57 -13.12 5.89
C GLY A 99 -10.87 -12.62 7.15
N THR A 100 -9.53 -12.59 7.17
CA THR A 100 -8.72 -12.09 8.28
C THR A 100 -7.92 -10.88 7.81
N THR A 101 -7.97 -9.81 8.60
CA THR A 101 -7.14 -8.64 8.30
C THR A 101 -5.65 -8.97 8.47
N GLU A 102 -4.84 -8.55 7.51
CA GLU A 102 -3.39 -8.58 7.61
C GLU A 102 -2.80 -7.18 7.44
N ILE A 103 -1.48 -7.08 7.36
CA ILE A 103 -0.78 -5.82 7.10
C ILE A 103 -0.15 -5.89 5.72
N ALA A 104 -0.52 -4.95 4.86
CA ALA A 104 0.13 -4.70 3.59
C ALA A 104 1.26 -3.67 3.77
N LEU A 105 2.43 -3.97 3.23
CA LEU A 105 3.64 -3.15 3.34
C LEU A 105 4.22 -2.85 1.96
N ILE A 106 4.54 -1.58 1.68
CA ILE A 106 5.54 -1.25 0.66
C ILE A 106 6.91 -1.26 1.34
N VAL A 107 7.80 -2.11 0.84
CA VAL A 107 9.12 -2.34 1.42
C VAL A 107 10.21 -2.14 0.38
N TRP A 108 11.23 -1.36 0.74
CA TRP A 108 12.52 -1.35 0.05
C TRP A 108 13.52 -2.17 0.84
N ARG A 109 14.19 -3.13 0.19
CA ARG A 109 15.19 -4.00 0.81
C ARG A 109 16.24 -4.44 -0.22
N PRO A 110 17.39 -5.02 0.18
CA PRO A 110 18.35 -5.56 -0.77
C PRO A 110 17.71 -6.53 -1.76
N PHE A 111 18.05 -6.38 -3.04
CA PHE A 111 17.50 -7.21 -4.11
C PHE A 111 17.91 -8.67 -3.98
N GLU A 112 16.94 -9.56 -4.18
CA GLU A 112 17.15 -10.99 -4.32
C GLU A 112 16.58 -11.50 -5.64
N SER A 113 17.40 -12.26 -6.37
CA SER A 113 16.94 -12.98 -7.57
C SER A 113 16.01 -14.11 -7.18
N TRP A 114 15.21 -14.60 -8.13
CA TRP A 114 14.39 -15.76 -7.87
C TRP A 114 15.26 -16.98 -7.54
N PRO A 115 14.89 -17.79 -6.52
CA PRO A 115 15.66 -18.99 -6.17
C PRO A 115 15.90 -19.92 -7.37
N ILE A 116 14.93 -20.00 -8.29
CA ILE A 116 15.01 -20.83 -9.49
C ILE A 116 16.02 -20.32 -10.53
N ASP A 117 16.39 -19.04 -10.52
CA ASP A 117 17.33 -18.46 -11.49
C ASP A 117 18.71 -19.15 -11.43
N SER A 118 19.09 -19.68 -10.26
CA SER A 118 20.33 -20.47 -10.08
C SER A 118 20.36 -21.76 -10.91
N TYR A 119 19.21 -22.22 -11.41
CA TYR A 119 19.05 -23.46 -12.17
C TYR A 119 18.62 -23.23 -13.62
N LEU A 120 18.34 -21.99 -14.02
CA LEU A 120 17.87 -21.64 -15.37
C LEU A 120 19.03 -21.14 -16.24
N PRO A 121 19.21 -21.67 -17.47
CA PRO A 121 20.23 -21.18 -18.40
C PRO A 121 20.10 -19.69 -18.75
N ASN A 122 18.89 -19.15 -18.64
CA ASN A 122 18.54 -17.75 -18.89
C ASN A 122 17.71 -17.18 -17.72
N GLY A 123 18.20 -17.33 -16.48
CA GLY A 123 17.65 -16.63 -15.31
C GLY A 123 17.82 -15.11 -15.39
N GLY A 124 17.44 -14.38 -14.35
CA GLY A 124 17.63 -12.93 -14.27
C GLY A 124 16.49 -12.11 -14.88
N ARG A 125 15.29 -12.68 -14.99
CA ARG A 125 14.11 -11.98 -15.53
C ARG A 125 13.75 -10.69 -14.78
N ILE A 126 14.16 -10.61 -13.52
CA ILE A 126 13.96 -9.46 -12.64
C ILE A 126 15.28 -8.77 -12.26
N SER A 127 16.41 -9.07 -12.90
CA SER A 127 17.72 -8.56 -12.47
C SER A 127 17.85 -7.03 -12.53
N SER A 128 16.99 -6.38 -13.32
CA SER A 128 16.93 -4.92 -13.44
C SER A 128 15.92 -4.28 -12.49
N PHE A 129 15.20 -5.05 -11.66
CA PHE A 129 14.17 -4.54 -10.76
C PHE A 129 14.78 -4.10 -9.44
N GLN A 130 15.75 -3.19 -9.52
CA GLN A 130 16.48 -2.64 -8.39
C GLN A 130 17.09 -1.30 -8.76
N ASP A 131 17.33 -0.47 -7.75
CA ASP A 131 18.02 0.81 -7.90
C ASP A 131 19.54 0.63 -8.07
N ILE A 132 20.24 1.75 -8.26
CA ILE A 132 21.72 1.76 -8.38
C ILE A 132 22.45 1.31 -7.10
N SER A 133 21.75 1.28 -5.96
CA SER A 133 22.28 0.84 -4.67
C SER A 133 22.00 -0.66 -4.42
N GLY A 134 21.31 -1.33 -5.34
CA GLY A 134 20.95 -2.74 -5.23
C GLY A 134 19.74 -3.01 -4.33
N ASN A 135 18.87 -2.02 -4.10
CA ASN A 135 17.61 -2.22 -3.39
C ASN A 135 16.44 -2.36 -4.36
N SER A 136 15.49 -3.21 -4.02
CA SER A 136 14.25 -3.43 -4.77
C SER A 136 13.02 -3.10 -3.94
N CYS A 137 11.96 -2.69 -4.63
CA CYS A 137 10.65 -2.39 -4.04
C CYS A 137 9.78 -3.65 -4.06
N HIS A 138 9.04 -3.89 -2.98
CA HIS A 138 8.18 -5.05 -2.77
C HIS A 138 6.85 -4.65 -2.13
N LEU A 139 5.80 -5.39 -2.47
CA LEU A 139 4.61 -5.49 -1.65
C LEU A 139 4.72 -6.77 -0.80
N ILE A 140 4.46 -6.67 0.50
CA ILE A 140 4.52 -7.80 1.43
C ILE A 140 3.27 -7.79 2.31
N LEU A 141 2.67 -8.96 2.49
CA LEU A 141 1.57 -9.20 3.42
C LEU A 141 2.11 -9.92 4.66
N VAL A 142 1.91 -9.30 5.83
CA VAL A 142 2.29 -9.85 7.14
C VAL A 142 1.04 -10.05 7.97
N GLY A 143 0.88 -11.22 8.57
CA GLY A 143 -0.28 -11.52 9.41
C GLY A 143 0.00 -12.60 10.44
N TRP A 144 -0.99 -12.86 11.29
CA TRP A 144 -0.88 -13.83 12.35
C TRP A 144 -1.10 -15.25 11.83
N ARG A 145 -0.09 -16.11 12.00
CA ARG A 145 -0.22 -17.52 11.61
C ARG A 145 0.66 -18.40 12.46
N ARG A 146 0.05 -19.45 13.03
CA ARG A 146 0.73 -20.42 13.92
C ARG A 146 1.34 -19.76 15.17
N GLY A 147 0.59 -18.83 15.77
CA GLY A 147 0.95 -18.22 17.06
C GLY A 147 2.05 -17.16 16.99
N LYS A 148 2.26 -16.56 15.81
CA LYS A 148 3.20 -15.45 15.61
C LYS A 148 2.89 -14.68 14.33
N TYR A 149 3.34 -13.43 14.27
CA TYR A 149 3.40 -12.66 13.03
C TYR A 149 4.48 -13.20 12.09
N GLN A 150 4.12 -13.36 10.82
CA GLN A 150 5.04 -13.77 9.76
C GLN A 150 4.52 -13.31 8.39
N GLU A 151 5.39 -13.36 7.38
CA GLU A 151 4.99 -13.14 5.99
C GLU A 151 3.94 -14.20 5.60
N LEU A 152 2.74 -13.74 5.23
CA LEU A 152 1.72 -14.57 4.60
C LEU A 152 2.00 -14.69 3.11
N TRP A 153 2.44 -13.59 2.52
CA TRP A 153 2.84 -13.48 1.13
C TRP A 153 3.92 -12.41 0.97
N ALA A 154 4.91 -12.67 0.11
CA ALA A 154 5.93 -11.69 -0.24
C ALA A 154 6.11 -11.65 -1.74
N GLY A 155 5.82 -10.48 -2.32
CA GLY A 155 6.06 -10.22 -3.73
C GLY A 155 7.55 -10.28 -4.06
N SER A 156 7.86 -10.73 -5.27
CA SER A 156 9.19 -10.52 -5.85
C SER A 156 9.46 -9.03 -6.05
N ALA A 157 10.70 -8.68 -6.39
CA ALA A 157 11.01 -7.31 -6.77
C ALA A 157 10.03 -6.82 -7.84
N LEU A 158 9.38 -5.68 -7.61
CA LEU A 158 8.39 -5.12 -8.51
C LEU A 158 9.11 -4.48 -9.71
N ALA A 159 8.55 -4.67 -10.90
CA ALA A 159 9.08 -4.07 -12.12
C ALA A 159 9.02 -2.53 -12.07
N GLU A 160 7.86 -2.02 -11.67
CA GLU A 160 7.63 -0.61 -11.39
C GLU A 160 7.49 -0.45 -9.86
N PRO A 161 8.39 0.28 -9.18
CA PRO A 161 8.30 0.46 -7.73
C PRO A 161 7.05 1.25 -7.35
N ILE A 162 6.37 0.81 -6.28
CA ILE A 162 5.19 1.51 -5.75
C ILE A 162 5.65 2.67 -4.88
N ARG A 163 5.10 3.87 -5.12
CA ARG A 163 5.36 5.10 -4.36
C ARG A 163 4.38 5.29 -3.22
N SER A 164 3.13 4.88 -3.43
CA SER A 164 2.06 4.90 -2.45
C SER A 164 0.99 3.91 -2.88
N PHE A 165 0.24 3.39 -1.91
CA PHE A 165 -0.93 2.57 -2.18
C PHE A 165 -2.15 3.02 -1.36
N ALA A 166 -3.31 2.51 -1.73
CA ALA A 166 -4.51 2.53 -0.90
C ALA A 166 -5.30 1.23 -1.17
N ALA A 167 -6.11 0.85 -0.20
CA ALA A 167 -7.07 -0.25 -0.32
C ALA A 167 -8.50 0.30 -0.42
N ALA A 168 -9.28 -0.17 -1.39
CA ALA A 168 -10.70 0.16 -1.48
C ALA A 168 -11.46 -0.86 -2.36
N ASP A 169 -12.68 -1.18 -1.96
CA ASP A 169 -13.70 -1.87 -2.77
C ASP A 169 -14.29 -0.89 -3.81
N LEU A 170 -13.63 -0.79 -4.96
CA LEU A 170 -13.97 0.16 -6.04
C LEU A 170 -15.14 -0.30 -6.90
N ASP A 171 -15.42 -1.61 -6.95
CA ASP A 171 -16.44 -2.18 -7.83
C ASP A 171 -17.67 -2.74 -7.09
N GLY A 172 -17.59 -2.89 -5.77
CA GLY A 172 -18.68 -3.26 -4.90
C GLY A 172 -18.86 -4.74 -4.65
N ASP A 173 -17.88 -5.58 -4.98
CA ASP A 173 -17.98 -7.01 -4.75
C ASP A 173 -17.71 -7.41 -3.28
N GLY A 174 -17.18 -6.46 -2.49
CA GLY A 174 -16.89 -6.59 -1.07
C GLY A 174 -15.43 -6.90 -0.75
N ASP A 175 -14.62 -7.21 -1.77
CA ASP A 175 -13.18 -7.35 -1.64
C ASP A 175 -12.49 -5.99 -1.84
N GLN A 176 -11.25 -5.85 -1.38
CA GLN A 176 -10.51 -4.59 -1.54
C GLN A 176 -9.52 -4.70 -2.69
N GLU A 177 -9.58 -3.76 -3.62
CA GLU A 177 -8.56 -3.61 -4.66
C GLU A 177 -7.32 -2.92 -4.08
N LEU A 178 -6.16 -3.26 -4.65
CA LEU A 178 -4.91 -2.56 -4.43
C LEU A 178 -4.76 -1.44 -5.46
N ILE A 179 -4.88 -0.20 -5.01
CA ILE A 179 -4.67 1.00 -5.82
C ILE A 179 -3.26 1.52 -5.57
N VAL A 180 -2.48 1.74 -6.61
CA VAL A 180 -1.07 2.15 -6.50
C VAL A 180 -0.71 3.32 -7.40
N LEU A 181 0.20 4.16 -6.90
CA LEU A 181 1.01 5.02 -7.75
C LEU A 181 2.36 4.36 -7.98
N GLU A 182 2.71 4.13 -9.24
CA GLU A 182 3.95 3.47 -9.64
C GLU A 182 4.93 4.48 -10.24
N GLY A 183 6.22 4.29 -9.95
CA GLY A 183 7.31 5.11 -10.47
C GLY A 183 8.39 4.26 -11.13
N ASN A 184 9.62 4.77 -11.12
CA ASN A 184 10.80 4.08 -11.65
C ASN A 184 11.92 3.99 -10.61
N TYR A 185 12.80 2.99 -10.72
CA TYR A 185 13.98 2.83 -9.87
C TYR A 185 15.01 3.97 -10.01
N SER A 186 14.96 4.77 -11.09
CA SER A 186 15.77 5.99 -11.22
C SER A 186 15.17 7.21 -10.54
N ASP A 187 13.94 7.11 -10.02
CA ASP A 187 13.26 8.24 -9.41
C ASP A 187 13.89 8.63 -8.06
N THR A 188 13.84 9.91 -7.77
CA THR A 188 14.27 10.50 -6.51
C THR A 188 13.07 10.86 -5.63
N PRO A 189 13.28 11.06 -4.31
CA PRO A 189 12.23 11.56 -3.43
C PRO A 189 11.67 12.89 -3.93
N GLY A 190 10.36 12.92 -4.20
CA GLY A 190 9.65 14.10 -4.71
C GLY A 190 9.33 14.07 -6.20
N ASP A 191 9.92 13.15 -6.96
CA ASP A 191 9.48 12.89 -8.34
C ASP A 191 8.04 12.38 -8.38
N LEU A 192 7.40 12.55 -9.53
CA LEU A 192 6.03 12.10 -9.76
C LEU A 192 6.02 10.61 -10.09
N ALA A 193 4.99 9.90 -9.67
CA ALA A 193 4.65 8.61 -10.23
C ALA A 193 4.31 8.76 -11.72
N SER A 194 4.62 7.73 -12.50
CA SER A 194 4.38 7.65 -13.95
C SER A 194 3.05 6.97 -14.29
N ALA A 195 2.46 6.25 -13.34
CA ALA A 195 1.18 5.59 -13.54
C ALA A 195 0.34 5.48 -12.26
N LEU A 196 -0.98 5.48 -12.46
CA LEU A 196 -1.98 4.97 -11.53
C LEU A 196 -2.36 3.55 -11.99
N ALA A 197 -2.34 2.59 -11.09
CA ALA A 197 -2.76 1.22 -11.39
C ALA A 197 -3.68 0.66 -10.30
N VAL A 198 -4.55 -0.26 -10.72
CA VAL A 198 -5.45 -1.03 -9.86
C VAL A 198 -5.15 -2.50 -10.07
N TRP A 199 -4.99 -3.22 -8.97
CA TRP A 199 -4.66 -4.63 -8.94
C TRP A 199 -5.64 -5.38 -8.03
N GLU A 200 -5.93 -6.62 -8.39
CA GLU A 200 -6.79 -7.53 -7.62
C GLU A 200 -6.03 -8.79 -7.23
N TRP A 201 -6.37 -9.32 -6.06
CA TRP A 201 -5.88 -10.62 -5.64
C TRP A 201 -6.50 -11.75 -6.45
N ASN A 202 -5.69 -12.72 -6.85
CA ASN A 202 -6.13 -13.86 -7.69
C ASN A 202 -5.98 -15.23 -7.01
N GLY A 203 -5.80 -15.26 -5.68
CA GLY A 203 -5.55 -16.47 -4.91
C GLY A 203 -4.07 -16.91 -4.85
N PHE A 204 -3.17 -16.21 -5.53
CA PHE A 204 -1.72 -16.45 -5.47
C PHE A 204 -0.90 -15.17 -5.37
N GLY A 205 -1.34 -14.10 -6.04
CA GLY A 205 -0.69 -12.81 -6.10
C GLY A 205 -1.67 -11.78 -6.63
N PHE A 206 -1.14 -10.69 -7.17
CA PHE A 206 -1.94 -9.61 -7.72
C PHE A 206 -1.95 -9.64 -9.25
N SER A 207 -3.12 -9.42 -9.84
CA SER A 207 -3.32 -9.26 -11.29
C SER A 207 -3.63 -7.80 -11.60
N LEU A 208 -3.02 -7.27 -12.66
CA LEU A 208 -3.33 -5.92 -13.12
C LEU A 208 -4.74 -5.89 -13.70
N VAL A 209 -5.57 -5.03 -13.17
CA VAL A 209 -6.95 -4.81 -13.62
C VAL A 209 -6.99 -3.63 -14.57
N ALA A 210 -6.53 -2.48 -14.11
CA ALA A 210 -6.53 -1.24 -14.86
C ALA A 210 -5.24 -0.47 -14.64
N ARG A 211 -4.79 0.23 -15.69
CA ARG A 211 -3.63 1.12 -15.62
C ARG A 211 -3.89 2.40 -16.40
N ARG A 212 -3.40 3.51 -15.86
CA ARG A 212 -3.39 4.80 -16.53
C ARG A 212 -2.02 5.45 -16.39
N GLU A 213 -1.37 5.69 -17.53
CA GLU A 213 -0.14 6.48 -17.59
C GLU A 213 -0.44 7.95 -17.32
N GLY A 214 0.40 8.59 -16.53
CA GLY A 214 0.28 10.00 -16.20
C GLY A 214 1.14 10.41 -15.01
N PRO A 215 1.45 11.70 -14.89
CA PRO A 215 2.14 12.22 -13.71
C PRO A 215 1.17 12.27 -12.52
N TYR A 216 1.50 11.58 -11.44
CA TYR A 216 0.73 11.59 -10.19
C TYR A 216 1.62 11.84 -8.98
N LYS A 217 1.12 12.59 -8.01
CA LYS A 217 1.84 12.93 -6.78
C LYS A 217 1.19 12.37 -5.54
N PHE A 218 -0.12 12.52 -5.43
CA PHE A 218 -0.91 12.08 -4.29
C PHE A 218 -1.98 11.11 -4.75
N LEU A 219 -2.28 10.16 -3.87
CA LEU A 219 -3.33 9.16 -4.01
C LEU A 219 -4.14 9.19 -2.72
N GLU A 220 -5.45 9.37 -2.86
CA GLU A 220 -6.41 9.21 -1.77
C GLU A 220 -7.63 8.46 -2.29
N ILE A 221 -8.33 7.79 -1.37
CA ILE A 221 -9.65 7.25 -1.65
C ILE A 221 -10.69 8.15 -0.98
N VAL A 222 -11.72 8.51 -1.74
CA VAL A 222 -12.81 9.37 -1.27
C VAL A 222 -14.15 8.67 -1.45
N SER A 223 -15.00 8.75 -0.43
CA SER A 223 -16.33 8.14 -0.46
C SER A 223 -17.43 9.22 -0.56
N TYR A 224 -18.50 8.92 -1.30
CA TYR A 224 -19.69 9.77 -1.43
C TYR A 224 -20.98 8.99 -1.16
N GLY A 225 -21.59 9.20 0.01
CA GLY A 225 -22.88 8.59 0.34
C GLY A 225 -22.85 7.06 0.26
N SER A 226 -23.61 6.48 -0.66
CA SER A 226 -23.69 5.03 -0.91
C SER A 226 -23.11 4.61 -2.27
N GLN A 227 -22.38 5.52 -2.94
CA GLN A 227 -21.67 5.17 -4.17
C GLN A 227 -20.34 4.51 -3.82
N TYR A 228 -19.84 3.71 -4.76
CA TYR A 228 -18.50 3.15 -4.68
C TYR A 228 -17.44 4.25 -4.48
N PRO A 229 -16.39 3.98 -3.69
CA PRO A 229 -15.30 4.91 -3.51
C PRO A 229 -14.67 5.33 -4.83
N LEU A 230 -14.18 6.57 -4.87
CA LEU A 230 -13.44 7.12 -6.00
C LEU A 230 -11.98 7.26 -5.62
N ILE A 231 -11.11 7.09 -6.62
CA ILE A 231 -9.70 7.41 -6.50
C ILE A 231 -9.53 8.90 -6.78
N LEU A 232 -8.91 9.63 -5.85
CA LEU A 232 -8.47 11.01 -6.03
C LEU A 232 -6.96 11.03 -6.27
N THR A 233 -6.54 11.64 -7.38
CA THR A 233 -5.13 11.88 -7.66
C THR A 233 -4.85 13.36 -7.93
N THR A 234 -3.64 13.82 -7.62
CA THR A 234 -3.18 15.16 -8.04
C THR A 234 -1.88 15.08 -8.85
N PRO A 235 -1.67 15.98 -9.82
CA PRO A 235 -0.45 15.99 -10.63
C PRO A 235 0.72 16.77 -9.99
N TYR A 236 0.48 17.66 -9.00
CA TYR A 236 1.51 18.54 -8.39
C TYR A 236 1.24 18.89 -6.92
#